data_AF-A0A3D1ZEF3-F1
#
_entry.id   AF-A0A3D1ZEF3-F1
#
_cell.length_a   1.000
_cell.length_b   1.000
_cell.length_c   1.000
_cell.angle_alpha   90.00
_cell.angle_beta   90.00
_cell.angle_gamma   90.00
#
_symmetry.space_group_name_H-M   'P 1'
#
loop_
_entity.id
_entity.type
_entity.pdbx_description
1 polymer ?
#
loop_
_entity_poly.entity_id
_entity_poly.type
_entity_poly.pdbx_seq_one_letter_code
_entity_poly.pdbx_strand_id
1 'polypeptide(L)'
;MVPPENLFGVIPIWLAVYFFAVGTFSAAGTILYYRVFRLIMIGKKPARFDQPLRRLFGALPMILGQKKVLQSVSVRDRAGLAHFFIFWGFLSFTASYGLFIFADSAWRPFSAKILTDTGVEIFGFYLDILAVVFFVVLVWGAVRRWGIKPRRLSFDLTQKKESLIIMVLIASLML
;
A
#
# COMPACT_ATOMS: atom_id res chain seq x y z
N MET A 1 -22.13 12.20 10.62
CA MET A 1 -22.59 12.81 9.36
C MET A 1 -22.91 11.68 8.40
N VAL A 2 -24.09 11.66 7.78
CA VAL A 2 -24.38 10.70 6.70
C VAL A 2 -23.55 11.13 5.49
N PRO A 3 -22.70 10.26 4.91
CA PRO A 3 -21.95 10.61 3.70
C PRO A 3 -22.94 10.98 2.60
N PRO A 4 -22.68 12.06 1.83
CA PRO A 4 -23.56 12.42 0.72
C PRO A 4 -23.71 11.25 -0.24
N GLU A 5 -24.93 10.91 -0.67
CA GLU A 5 -25.12 9.81 -1.63
C GLU A 5 -24.80 10.24 -3.07
N ASN A 6 -24.88 11.55 -3.34
CA ASN A 6 -24.67 12.15 -4.66
C ASN A 6 -23.61 13.26 -4.62
N LEU A 7 -22.69 13.22 -5.58
CA LEU A 7 -21.78 14.31 -5.95
C LEU A 7 -22.58 15.41 -6.66
N PHE A 8 -22.47 16.65 -6.18
CA PHE A 8 -23.20 17.82 -6.69
C PHE A 8 -24.73 17.65 -6.75
N GLY A 9 -25.29 16.72 -5.98
CA GLY A 9 -26.73 16.43 -5.94
C GLY A 9 -27.27 15.65 -7.16
N VAL A 10 -26.42 15.29 -8.13
CA VAL A 10 -26.86 14.68 -9.40
C VAL A 10 -26.20 13.33 -9.67
N ILE A 11 -24.92 13.18 -9.34
CA ILE A 11 -24.13 12.00 -9.72
C ILE A 11 -23.99 11.09 -8.51
N PRO A 12 -24.50 9.85 -8.52
CA PRO A 12 -24.26 8.92 -7.42
C PRO A 12 -22.76 8.75 -7.16
N ILE A 13 -22.34 8.86 -5.89
CA ILE A 13 -20.91 8.86 -5.54
C ILE A 13 -20.21 7.58 -6.02
N TRP A 14 -20.87 6.43 -5.92
CA TRP A 14 -20.31 5.17 -6.39
C TRP A 14 -19.92 5.26 -7.88
N LEU A 15 -20.77 5.86 -8.72
CA LEU A 15 -20.52 5.98 -10.15
C LEU A 15 -19.29 6.84 -10.42
N ALA A 16 -19.15 7.96 -9.70
CA ALA A 16 -17.96 8.80 -9.78
C ALA A 16 -16.70 8.03 -9.34
N VAL A 17 -16.74 7.34 -8.20
CA VAL A 17 -15.62 6.54 -7.67
C VAL A 17 -15.18 5.49 -8.69
N TYR A 18 -16.10 4.71 -9.22
CA TYR A 18 -15.78 3.68 -10.21
C TYR A 18 -15.26 4.27 -11.52
N PHE A 19 -15.84 5.38 -12.01
CA PHE A 19 -15.37 6.04 -13.22
C PHE A 19 -13.93 6.54 -13.07
N PHE A 20 -13.63 7.27 -12.00
CA PHE A 20 -12.27 7.77 -11.73
C PHE A 20 -11.27 6.64 -11.46
N ALA A 21 -11.70 5.59 -10.75
CA ALA A 21 -10.86 4.41 -10.51
C ALA A 21 -10.50 3.73 -11.83
N VAL A 22 -11.49 3.43 -12.69
CA VAL A 22 -11.24 2.81 -14.01
C VAL A 22 -10.32 3.68 -14.86
N GLY A 23 -10.55 4.99 -14.93
CA GLY A 23 -9.69 5.92 -15.67
C GLY A 23 -8.25 5.90 -15.17
N THR A 24 -8.06 6.04 -13.86
CA THR A 24 -6.72 6.11 -13.23
C THR A 24 -5.98 4.78 -13.33
N PHE A 25 -6.64 3.66 -13.01
CA PHE A 25 -6.04 2.33 -13.12
C PHE A 25 -5.73 1.94 -14.56
N SER A 26 -6.57 2.31 -15.52
CA SER A 26 -6.30 2.07 -16.95
C SER A 26 -5.10 2.87 -17.43
N ALA A 27 -5.00 4.16 -17.06
CA ALA A 27 -3.85 4.99 -17.38
C ALA A 27 -2.56 4.44 -16.76
N ALA A 28 -2.58 4.15 -15.44
CA ALA A 28 -1.44 3.59 -14.72
C ALA A 28 -1.03 2.22 -15.28
N GLY A 29 -2.00 1.34 -15.55
CA GLY A 29 -1.78 0.02 -16.13
C GLY A 29 -1.19 0.09 -17.53
N THR A 30 -1.65 1.04 -18.36
CA THR A 30 -1.10 1.28 -19.69
C THR A 30 0.35 1.76 -19.62
N ILE A 31 0.65 2.72 -18.74
CA ILE A 31 2.02 3.21 -18.50
C ILE A 31 2.92 2.05 -18.03
N LEU A 32 2.45 1.28 -17.06
CA LEU A 32 3.18 0.13 -16.52
C LEU A 32 3.44 -0.94 -17.60
N TYR A 33 2.44 -1.21 -18.43
CA TYR A 33 2.57 -2.15 -19.54
C TYR A 33 3.67 -1.72 -20.51
N TYR A 34 3.62 -0.49 -21.02
CA TYR A 34 4.59 -0.03 -22.01
C TYR A 34 6.00 0.16 -21.44
N ARG A 35 6.11 0.65 -20.20
CA ARG A 35 7.42 0.94 -19.59
C ARG A 35 8.09 -0.28 -18.96
N VAL A 36 7.32 -1.28 -18.53
CA VAL A 36 7.87 -2.41 -17.76
C VAL A 36 7.53 -3.74 -18.42
N PHE A 37 6.25 -4.10 -18.52
CA PHE A 37 5.89 -5.46 -18.97
C PHE A 37 6.31 -5.74 -20.41
N ARG A 38 6.16 -4.76 -21.31
CA ARG A 38 6.60 -4.88 -22.70
C ARG A 38 8.09 -5.20 -22.79
N LEU A 39 8.93 -4.55 -21.98
CA LEU A 39 10.37 -4.79 -21.95
C LEU A 39 10.71 -6.17 -21.38
N ILE A 40 10.02 -6.58 -20.30
CA ILE A 40 10.20 -7.91 -19.70
C ILE A 40 9.82 -9.03 -20.69
N MET A 41 8.77 -8.84 -21.49
CA MET A 41 8.29 -9.83 -22.45
C MET A 41 9.22 -10.03 -23.66
N ILE A 42 10.11 -9.07 -23.94
CA ILE A 42 11.16 -9.23 -24.97
C ILE A 42 12.25 -10.21 -24.48
N GLY A 43 12.42 -10.36 -23.16
CA GLY A 43 13.38 -11.28 -22.57
C GLY A 43 13.09 -12.75 -22.87
N LYS A 44 14.11 -13.61 -22.76
CA LYS A 44 13.98 -15.06 -22.91
C LYS A 44 12.90 -15.60 -21.96
N LYS A 45 11.95 -16.38 -22.48
CA LYS A 45 10.89 -17.01 -21.67
C LYS A 45 11.52 -18.04 -20.73
N PRO A 46 11.53 -17.82 -19.40
CA PRO A 46 11.93 -18.86 -18.48
C PRO A 46 10.81 -19.91 -18.37
N ALA A 47 11.13 -21.14 -17.95
CA ALA A 47 10.12 -22.03 -17.41
C ALA A 47 9.54 -21.36 -16.15
N ARG A 48 8.28 -20.90 -16.25
CA ARG A 48 7.56 -20.19 -15.17
C ARG A 48 6.57 -21.08 -14.43
N PHE A 49 6.09 -22.12 -15.11
CA PHE A 49 5.06 -23.03 -14.64
C PHE A 49 5.61 -24.38 -14.16
N ASP A 50 6.94 -24.50 -14.03
CA ASP A 50 7.58 -25.62 -13.36
C ASP A 50 7.42 -25.47 -11.83
N GLN A 51 6.83 -26.48 -11.19
CA GLN A 51 6.65 -26.54 -9.73
C GLN A 51 5.94 -25.30 -9.14
N PRO A 52 4.75 -24.91 -9.64
CA PRO A 52 4.11 -23.65 -9.30
C PRO A 52 3.82 -23.53 -7.80
N LEU A 53 3.37 -24.61 -7.16
CA LEU A 53 3.11 -24.64 -5.71
C LEU A 53 4.38 -24.39 -4.90
N ARG A 54 5.49 -25.07 -5.23
CA ARG A 54 6.77 -24.89 -4.55
C ARG A 54 7.27 -23.45 -4.66
N ARG A 55 7.12 -22.84 -5.83
CA ARG A 55 7.48 -21.43 -6.07
C ARG A 55 6.59 -20.46 -5.29
N LEU A 56 5.27 -20.70 -5.27
CA LEU A 56 4.31 -19.90 -4.52
C LEU A 56 4.64 -19.92 -3.02
N PHE A 57 4.73 -21.11 -2.42
CA PHE A 57 5.04 -21.25 -0.99
C PHE A 57 6.46 -20.76 -0.66
N GLY A 58 7.42 -20.93 -1.57
CA GLY A 58 8.76 -20.37 -1.42
C GLY A 58 8.81 -18.83 -1.48
N ALA A 59 7.86 -18.21 -2.17
CA ALA A 59 7.75 -16.75 -2.27
C ALA A 59 7.07 -16.12 -1.06
N LEU A 60 6.13 -16.80 -0.40
CA LEU A 60 5.40 -16.27 0.77
C LEU A 60 6.33 -15.69 1.88
N PRO A 61 7.35 -16.39 2.41
CA PRO A 61 8.21 -15.83 3.44
C PRO A 61 9.07 -14.66 2.92
N MET A 62 9.37 -14.66 1.61
CA MET A 62 10.16 -13.60 0.98
C MET A 62 9.34 -12.32 0.81
N ILE A 63 8.07 -12.46 0.39
CA ILE A 63 7.16 -11.36 0.10
C ILE A 63 6.37 -10.96 1.35
N LEU A 64 5.50 -11.82 1.86
CA LEU A 64 4.67 -11.51 3.03
C LEU A 64 5.49 -11.48 4.32
N GLY A 65 6.42 -12.43 4.46
CA GLY A 65 7.33 -12.47 5.61
C GLY A 65 8.44 -11.42 5.56
N GLN A 66 8.60 -10.69 4.44
CA GLN A 66 9.62 -9.64 4.26
C GLN A 66 11.04 -10.11 4.65
N LYS A 67 11.35 -11.40 4.48
CA LYS A 67 12.57 -12.04 5.02
C LYS A 67 13.86 -11.28 4.67
N LYS A 68 13.97 -10.76 3.44
CA LYS A 68 15.16 -10.02 2.99
C LYS A 68 15.29 -8.65 3.63
N VAL A 69 14.18 -7.98 3.90
CA VAL A 69 14.17 -6.67 4.55
C VAL A 69 14.56 -6.82 6.02
N LEU A 70 13.99 -7.83 6.69
CA LEU A 70 14.29 -8.11 8.10
C LEU A 70 15.74 -8.57 8.34
N GLN A 71 16.38 -9.21 7.36
CA GLN A 71 17.81 -9.58 7.44
C GLN A 71 18.76 -8.39 7.62
N SER A 72 18.34 -7.19 7.23
CA SER A 72 19.13 -5.96 7.38
C SER A 72 19.02 -5.31 8.77
N VAL A 73 18.13 -5.83 9.63
CA VAL A 73 17.86 -5.23 10.94
C VAL A 73 19.01 -5.52 11.90
N SER A 74 19.52 -4.46 12.52
CA SER A 74 20.51 -4.53 13.57
C SER A 74 20.22 -3.48 14.64
N VAL A 75 20.92 -3.55 15.78
CA VAL A 75 20.80 -2.55 16.86
C VAL A 75 21.04 -1.13 16.34
N ARG A 76 22.00 -0.97 15.42
CA ARG A 76 22.37 0.31 14.81
C ARG A 76 21.47 0.71 13.65
N ASP A 77 20.77 -0.24 13.05
CA ASP A 77 19.94 0.01 11.89
C ASP A 77 18.62 -0.75 11.91
N ARG A 78 17.57 0.00 12.22
CA ARG A 78 16.20 -0.50 12.37
C ARG A 78 15.31 -0.19 11.16
N ALA A 79 15.89 0.25 10.03
CA ALA A 79 15.10 0.60 8.86
C ALA A 79 14.31 -0.56 8.26
N GLY A 80 14.82 -1.79 8.39
CA GLY A 80 14.09 -2.98 7.97
C GLY A 80 12.77 -3.17 8.72
N LEU A 81 12.74 -2.84 10.02
CA LEU A 81 11.50 -2.88 10.82
C LEU A 81 10.50 -1.84 10.33
N ALA A 82 10.96 -0.61 10.05
CA ALA A 82 10.11 0.42 9.47
C ALA A 82 9.48 -0.04 8.15
N HIS A 83 10.25 -0.63 7.25
CA HIS A 83 9.73 -1.14 5.98
C HIS A 83 8.77 -2.33 6.17
N PHE A 84 9.02 -3.19 7.16
CA PHE A 84 8.12 -4.28 7.51
C PHE A 84 6.73 -3.76 7.93
N PHE A 85 6.70 -2.79 8.85
CA PHE A 85 5.45 -2.16 9.29
C PHE A 85 4.76 -1.42 8.15
N ILE A 86 5.52 -0.65 7.36
CA ILE A 86 5.00 0.04 6.18
C ILE A 86 4.36 -0.95 5.19
N PHE A 87 5.02 -2.08 4.89
CA PHE A 87 4.48 -3.07 3.97
C PHE A 87 3.14 -3.64 4.45
N TRP A 88 3.08 -4.11 5.70
CA TRP A 88 1.85 -4.71 6.24
C TRP A 88 0.75 -3.68 6.47
N GLY A 89 1.09 -2.47 6.91
CA GLY A 89 0.08 -1.41 7.03
C GLY A 89 -0.50 -1.02 5.68
N PHE A 90 0.30 -0.89 4.62
CA PHE A 90 -0.23 -0.61 3.28
C PHE A 90 -1.09 -1.74 2.75
N LEU A 91 -0.71 -2.99 3.03
CA LEU A 91 -1.52 -4.15 2.65
C LEU A 91 -2.88 -4.12 3.38
N SER A 92 -2.89 -3.79 4.66
CA SER A 92 -4.10 -3.65 5.47
C SER A 92 -5.01 -2.51 5.00
N PHE A 93 -4.46 -1.32 4.71
CA PHE A 93 -5.23 -0.21 4.13
C PHE A 93 -5.75 -0.55 2.74
N THR A 94 -4.97 -1.25 1.92
CA THR A 94 -5.43 -1.73 0.60
C THR A 94 -6.61 -2.68 0.74
N ALA A 95 -6.54 -3.63 1.69
CA ALA A 95 -7.64 -4.53 1.99
C ALA A 95 -8.87 -3.77 2.49
N SER A 96 -8.69 -2.78 3.36
CA SER A 96 -9.75 -1.89 3.85
C SER A 96 -10.47 -1.17 2.72
N TYR A 97 -9.73 -0.51 1.81
CA TYR A 97 -10.35 0.14 0.66
C TYR A 97 -11.08 -0.86 -0.25
N GLY A 98 -10.49 -2.04 -0.47
CA GLY A 98 -11.15 -3.11 -1.22
C GLY A 98 -12.49 -3.52 -0.62
N LEU A 99 -12.55 -3.70 0.70
CA LEU A 99 -13.75 -4.16 1.41
C LEU A 99 -14.76 -3.02 1.63
N PHE A 100 -14.37 -1.96 2.33
CA PHE A 100 -15.28 -0.93 2.83
C PHE A 100 -15.62 0.16 1.82
N ILE A 101 -14.74 0.39 0.83
CA ILE A 101 -15.04 1.38 -0.21
C ILE A 101 -15.58 0.66 -1.44
N PHE A 102 -14.80 -0.21 -2.06
CA PHE A 102 -15.22 -0.81 -3.33
C PHE A 102 -16.34 -1.83 -3.13
N ALA A 103 -16.15 -2.86 -2.30
CA ALA A 103 -17.12 -3.93 -2.17
C ALA A 103 -18.44 -3.45 -1.54
N ASP A 104 -18.40 -2.66 -0.45
CA ASP A 104 -19.63 -2.11 0.15
C ASP A 104 -20.32 -1.07 -0.75
N SER A 105 -19.59 -0.35 -1.59
CA SER A 105 -20.21 0.49 -2.62
C SER A 105 -20.95 -0.32 -3.69
N ALA A 106 -20.52 -1.54 -3.98
CA ALA A 106 -21.21 -2.45 -4.91
C ALA A 106 -22.37 -3.18 -4.22
N TRP A 107 -22.17 -3.59 -2.96
CA TRP A 107 -23.17 -4.27 -2.15
C TRP A 107 -22.96 -3.95 -0.66
N ARG A 108 -23.77 -3.02 -0.13
CA ARG A 108 -23.62 -2.43 1.21
C ARG A 108 -23.30 -3.40 2.37
N PRO A 109 -23.91 -4.60 2.49
CA PRO A 109 -23.61 -5.52 3.59
C PRO A 109 -22.43 -6.47 3.31
N PHE A 110 -21.64 -6.27 2.25
CA PHE A 110 -20.58 -7.22 1.87
C PHE A 110 -19.54 -7.38 2.97
N SER A 111 -18.99 -6.29 3.48
CA SER A 111 -17.96 -6.32 4.51
C SER A 111 -18.48 -6.92 5.82
N ALA A 112 -19.67 -6.51 6.26
CA ALA A 112 -20.35 -7.07 7.43
C ALA A 112 -20.66 -8.57 7.26
N LYS A 113 -20.96 -9.04 6.05
CA LYS A 113 -21.20 -10.47 5.79
C LYS A 113 -19.92 -11.30 5.87
N ILE A 114 -18.78 -10.75 5.45
CA ILE A 114 -17.49 -11.44 5.44
C ILE A 114 -16.81 -11.38 6.81
N LEU A 115 -16.88 -10.23 7.49
CA LEU A 115 -16.17 -9.98 8.75
C LEU A 115 -17.05 -10.03 9.99
N THR A 116 -18.38 -10.01 9.87
CA THR A 116 -19.35 -9.66 10.93
C THR A 116 -19.27 -8.18 11.34
N ASP A 117 -20.34 -7.64 11.92
CA ASP A 117 -20.37 -6.24 12.38
C ASP A 117 -19.25 -5.96 13.39
N THR A 118 -19.06 -6.86 14.37
CA THR A 118 -17.97 -6.77 15.34
C THR A 118 -16.59 -6.86 14.68
N GLY A 119 -16.44 -7.68 13.62
CA GLY A 119 -15.17 -7.77 12.90
C GLY A 119 -14.86 -6.52 12.08
N VAL A 120 -15.86 -5.82 11.55
CA VAL A 120 -15.69 -4.51 10.90
C VAL A 120 -15.14 -3.49 11.90
N GLU A 121 -15.71 -3.44 13.10
CA GLU A 121 -15.25 -2.54 14.18
C GLU A 121 -13.81 -2.86 14.62
N ILE A 122 -13.50 -4.14 14.87
CA ILE A 122 -12.15 -4.59 15.24
C ILE A 122 -11.14 -4.24 14.15
N PHE A 123 -11.50 -4.46 12.88
CA PHE A 123 -10.62 -4.16 11.77
C PHE A 123 -10.41 -2.65 11.61
N GLY A 124 -11.46 -1.84 11.80
CA GLY A 124 -11.36 -0.37 11.86
C GLY A 124 -10.40 0.11 12.95
N PHE A 125 -10.57 -0.38 14.18
CA PHE A 125 -9.68 -0.06 15.30
C PHE A 125 -8.23 -0.47 15.05
N TYR A 126 -8.01 -1.63 14.42
CA TYR A 126 -6.68 -2.06 13.99
C TYR A 126 -6.05 -1.10 12.97
N LEU A 127 -6.84 -0.57 12.03
CA LEU A 127 -6.35 0.43 11.06
C LEU A 127 -6.02 1.77 11.73
N ASP A 128 -6.77 2.19 12.74
CA ASP A 128 -6.47 3.40 13.52
C ASP A 128 -5.12 3.28 14.22
N ILE A 129 -4.83 2.13 14.84
CA ILE A 129 -3.52 1.84 15.42
C ILE A 129 -2.42 1.90 14.34
N LEU A 130 -2.66 1.31 13.17
CA LEU A 130 -1.71 1.35 12.06
C LEU A 130 -1.47 2.77 11.54
N ALA A 131 -2.50 3.61 11.48
CA ALA A 131 -2.39 5.01 11.06
C ALA A 131 -1.42 5.78 11.97
N VAL A 132 -1.56 5.61 13.29
CA VAL A 132 -0.66 6.21 14.28
C VAL A 132 0.76 5.68 14.11
N VAL A 133 0.94 4.36 13.95
CA VAL A 133 2.25 3.75 13.70
C VAL A 133 2.88 4.31 12.43
N PHE A 134 2.10 4.49 11.36
CA PHE A 134 2.56 5.07 10.10
C PHE A 134 3.03 6.50 10.27
N PHE A 135 2.27 7.32 10.97
CA PHE A 135 2.66 8.69 11.26
C PHE A 135 4.02 8.74 11.98
N VAL A 136 4.19 7.93 13.03
CA VAL A 136 5.48 7.83 13.76
C VAL A 136 6.61 7.36 12.86
N VAL A 137 6.39 6.34 12.04
CA VAL A 137 7.40 5.79 11.13
C VAL A 137 7.78 6.79 10.02
N LEU A 138 6.82 7.55 9.50
CA LEU A 138 7.07 8.59 8.51
C LEU A 138 7.86 9.76 9.09
N VAL A 139 7.48 10.25 10.28
CA VAL A 139 8.23 11.29 10.99
C VAL A 139 9.67 10.81 11.26
N TRP A 140 9.83 9.59 11.77
CA TRP A 140 11.14 9.02 12.01
C TRP A 140 11.96 8.87 10.71
N GLY A 141 11.32 8.42 9.63
CA GLY A 141 11.92 8.33 8.30
C GLY A 141 12.41 9.69 7.79
N ALA A 142 11.63 10.75 8.01
CA ALA A 142 11.97 12.12 7.62
C ALA A 142 13.17 12.63 8.44
N VAL A 143 13.11 12.48 9.76
CA VAL A 143 14.21 12.87 10.67
C VAL A 143 15.50 12.14 10.30
N ARG A 144 15.45 10.83 9.99
CA ARG A 144 16.64 10.09 9.55
C ARG A 144 17.15 10.56 8.19
N ARG A 145 16.27 10.89 7.26
CA ARG A 145 16.65 11.24 5.89
C ARG A 145 17.25 12.64 5.78
N TRP A 146 16.68 13.63 6.48
CA TRP A 146 17.09 15.04 6.36
C TRP A 146 17.77 15.62 7.60
N GLY A 147 17.53 15.06 8.79
CA GLY A 147 18.19 15.50 10.04
C GLY A 147 19.50 14.74 10.30
N ILE A 148 19.40 13.46 10.62
CA ILE A 148 20.55 12.63 11.06
C ILE A 148 21.48 12.27 9.88
N LYS A 149 20.90 12.01 8.70
CA LYS A 149 21.62 11.66 7.46
C LYS A 149 22.65 10.51 7.63
N PRO A 150 22.23 9.28 7.98
CA PRO A 150 23.13 8.12 7.98
C PRO A 150 23.88 7.99 6.64
N ARG A 151 25.13 7.48 6.65
CA ARG A 151 26.02 7.41 5.47
C ARG A 151 25.40 6.78 4.20
N ARG A 152 24.43 5.87 4.35
CA ARG A 152 23.72 5.27 3.20
C ARG A 152 22.58 6.13 2.63
N LEU A 153 22.14 7.14 3.38
CA LEU A 153 21.06 8.08 3.05
C LEU A 153 21.62 9.49 2.76
N SER A 154 22.94 9.66 2.74
CA SER A 154 23.60 10.94 2.44
C SER A 154 23.81 11.17 0.94
N PHE A 155 23.34 10.26 0.09
CA PHE A 155 23.43 10.40 -1.37
C PHE A 155 22.23 11.20 -1.90
N ASP A 156 22.47 12.06 -2.89
CA ASP A 156 21.42 12.91 -3.48
C ASP A 156 20.22 12.11 -4.00
N LEU A 157 20.45 10.91 -4.55
CA LEU A 157 19.40 10.01 -5.01
C LEU A 157 18.41 9.63 -3.89
N THR A 158 18.90 9.59 -2.65
CA THR A 158 18.11 9.28 -1.46
C THR A 158 17.55 10.51 -0.75
N GLN A 159 17.92 11.75 -1.13
CA GLN A 159 17.39 12.98 -0.52
C GLN A 159 16.49 13.78 -1.47
N LYS A 160 16.05 13.16 -2.56
CA LYS A 160 15.13 13.72 -3.55
C LYS A 160 13.86 14.29 -2.92
N LYS A 161 13.49 15.52 -3.33
CA LYS A 161 12.28 16.23 -2.85
C LYS A 161 11.00 15.47 -3.20
N GLU A 162 11.03 14.68 -4.28
CA GLU A 162 9.94 13.81 -4.71
C GLU A 162 9.59 12.76 -3.64
N SER A 163 10.57 12.31 -2.84
CA SER A 163 10.29 11.39 -1.73
C SER A 163 9.51 12.07 -0.60
N LEU A 164 9.70 13.38 -0.38
CA LEU A 164 8.93 14.15 0.59
C LEU A 164 7.46 14.25 0.16
N ILE A 165 7.20 14.45 -1.14
CA ILE A 165 5.83 14.49 -1.67
C ILE A 165 5.11 13.18 -1.34
N ILE A 166 5.72 12.03 -1.62
CA ILE A 166 5.13 10.72 -1.31
C ILE A 166 4.89 10.60 0.20
N MET A 167 5.85 10.99 1.04
CA MET A 167 5.68 10.93 2.50
C MET A 167 4.52 11.81 3.00
N VAL A 168 4.36 13.01 2.45
CA VAL A 168 3.25 13.91 2.79
C VAL A 168 1.92 13.34 2.33
N LEU A 169 1.84 12.78 1.12
CA LEU A 169 0.62 12.15 0.61
C LEU A 169 0.20 10.95 1.46
N ILE A 170 1.16 10.13 1.92
CA ILE A 170 0.87 9.03 2.83
C ILE A 170 0.41 9.58 4.19
N ALA A 171 1.10 10.59 4.73
CA ALA A 171 0.71 11.19 6.01
C ALA A 171 -0.69 11.82 5.95
N SER A 172 -1.05 12.49 4.86
CA SER A 172 -2.39 13.06 4.69
C SER A 172 -3.48 12.01 4.58
N LEU A 173 -3.15 10.80 4.15
CA LEU A 173 -4.10 9.68 4.11
C LEU A 173 -4.43 9.14 5.51
N MET A 174 -3.55 9.39 6.49
CA MET A 174 -3.69 8.91 7.87
C MET A 174 -4.39 9.92 8.79
N LEU A 175 -4.78 11.09 8.28
CA LEU A 175 -5.49 12.17 8.98
C LEU A 175 -6.97 12.16 8.61
#